data_AF-A0A7G7KSY8-F1
#
_entry.id   AF-A0A7G7KSY8-F1
#
_cell.length_a   1.000
_cell.length_b   1.000
_cell.length_c   1.000
_cell.angle_alpha   90.00
_cell.angle_beta   90.00
_cell.angle_gamma   90.00
#
_symmetry.space_group_name_H-M   'P 1'
#
loop_
_entity.id
_entity.type
_entity.pdbx_description
1 polymer ?
#
loop_
_entity_poly.entity_id
_entity_poly.type
_entity_poly.pdbx_seq_one_letter_code
_entity_poly.pdbx_strand_id
1 'polypeptide(L)'
;MGLARVVLPAALLLAAFPVPASQAASAKCPSSTGRFAVWGAGVIANRKTPTARLMEERWLPDGRVEGLIVERRGQGERRSAYTGQRTIGSNCVAVIQRTLPWGVDRSEVVLDGRGRPVYGLIRNTGQVLSESWLPMATDRCNSANLNGLAVSRQVGLSQVNGGWSPNAVVQRERWTNGSVEGIALSSYGGDNESVSYSGALSLSPKSCWGTIQETDQSGRTYNYSALIVNGRRSKGARGYLYLQRDPADLTVGWLVRD
;
A
#
# COMPACT_ATOMS: atom_id res chain seq x y z
N MET A 1 44.82 -61.01 40.04
CA MET A 1 43.56 -61.78 40.07
C MET A 1 42.63 -61.12 41.08
N GLY A 2 41.37 -60.82 40.70
CA GLY A 2 40.29 -60.31 41.58
C GLY A 2 40.40 -58.83 42.00
N LEU A 3 39.61 -57.91 41.44
CA LEU A 3 38.20 -57.54 41.76
C LEU A 3 38.09 -56.50 42.89
N ALA A 4 37.70 -55.28 42.52
CA ALA A 4 36.58 -54.57 43.17
C ALA A 4 36.13 -53.40 42.28
N ARG A 5 34.99 -53.58 41.61
CA ARG A 5 34.19 -52.48 41.05
C ARG A 5 33.54 -51.75 42.22
N VAL A 6 33.75 -50.43 42.30
CA VAL A 6 32.88 -49.55 43.07
C VAL A 6 32.07 -48.73 42.08
N VAL A 7 30.77 -48.97 42.11
CA VAL A 7 29.73 -48.19 41.44
C VAL A 7 29.54 -46.90 42.25
N LEU A 8 29.58 -45.75 41.59
CA LEU A 8 29.07 -44.49 42.14
C LEU A 8 28.01 -43.93 41.17
N PRO A 9 26.87 -43.46 41.69
CA PRO A 9 25.66 -43.25 40.91
C PRO A 9 25.71 -41.92 40.16
N ALA A 10 25.14 -41.91 38.96
CA ALA A 10 24.80 -40.72 38.21
C ALA A 10 23.69 -39.96 38.94
N ALA A 11 24.05 -38.92 39.69
CA ALA A 11 23.12 -37.90 40.18
C ALA A 11 23.57 -36.54 39.63
N LEU A 12 23.33 -36.32 38.34
CA LEU A 12 23.35 -34.97 37.77
C LEU A 12 22.05 -34.28 38.18
N LEU A 13 22.18 -33.46 39.22
CA LEU A 13 21.21 -32.48 39.65
C LEU A 13 20.76 -31.62 38.45
N LEU A 14 19.55 -31.87 37.98
CA LEU A 14 18.80 -30.92 37.16
C LEU A 14 18.49 -29.69 38.03
N ALA A 15 19.40 -28.72 38.04
CA ALA A 15 19.07 -27.37 38.48
C ALA A 15 18.05 -26.80 37.49
N ALA A 16 16.77 -26.95 37.83
CA ALA A 16 15.68 -26.26 37.17
C ALA A 16 15.85 -24.76 37.48
N PHE A 17 16.50 -24.04 36.57
CA PHE A 17 16.42 -22.59 36.58
C PHE A 17 14.94 -22.21 36.44
N PRO A 18 14.36 -21.43 37.36
CA PRO A 18 13.02 -20.91 37.17
C PRO A 18 13.11 -19.97 35.97
N VAL A 19 12.66 -20.45 34.80
CA VAL A 19 12.36 -19.58 33.68
C VAL A 19 11.27 -18.65 34.21
N PRO A 20 11.51 -17.34 34.33
CA PRO A 20 10.43 -16.44 34.70
C PRO A 20 9.36 -16.64 33.63
N ALA A 21 8.19 -17.08 34.07
CA ALA A 21 7.02 -17.08 33.22
C ALA A 21 6.87 -15.63 32.75
N SER A 22 7.23 -15.38 31.50
CA SER A 22 6.88 -14.13 30.84
C SER A 22 5.37 -14.15 30.78
N GLN A 23 4.74 -13.58 31.81
CA GLN A 23 3.37 -13.11 31.75
C GLN A 23 3.40 -12.02 30.68
N ALA A 24 3.28 -12.43 29.43
CA ALA A 24 2.78 -11.57 28.39
C ALA A 24 1.38 -11.19 28.84
N ALA A 25 1.29 -10.12 29.62
CA ALA A 25 0.04 -9.39 29.76
C ALA A 25 -0.47 -9.24 28.33
N SER A 26 -1.67 -9.76 28.08
CA SER A 26 -2.41 -9.52 26.85
C SER A 26 -2.56 -8.01 26.74
N ALA A 27 -1.57 -7.37 26.10
CA ALA A 27 -1.62 -5.97 25.77
C ALA A 27 -2.71 -5.90 24.70
N LYS A 28 -3.94 -5.61 25.16
CA LYS A 28 -5.10 -5.45 24.29
C LYS A 28 -4.69 -4.45 23.21
N CYS A 29 -4.61 -4.93 21.98
CA CYS A 29 -4.10 -4.12 20.90
C CYS A 29 -4.97 -2.87 20.72
N PRO A 30 -4.39 -1.68 20.67
CA PRO A 30 -5.15 -0.46 20.44
C PRO A 30 -5.90 -0.57 19.11
N SER A 31 -7.12 -0.05 19.09
CA SER A 31 -7.92 0.11 17.87
C SER A 31 -7.94 1.58 17.52
N SER A 32 -7.48 1.94 16.32
CA SER A 32 -7.64 3.30 15.82
C SER A 32 -8.92 3.43 14.99
N THR A 33 -9.40 4.66 14.92
CA THR A 33 -10.33 5.14 13.89
C THR A 33 -9.58 6.13 13.03
N GLY A 34 -10.03 6.31 11.80
CA GLY A 34 -9.34 7.25 10.92
C GLY A 34 -9.65 7.04 9.46
N ARG A 35 -8.98 7.85 8.65
CA ARG A 35 -9.01 7.81 7.21
C ARG A 35 -7.62 7.44 6.72
N PHE A 36 -7.55 6.57 5.72
CA PHE A 36 -6.31 6.01 5.23
C PHE A 36 -6.31 6.01 3.71
N ALA A 37 -5.15 6.33 3.14
CA ALA A 37 -4.84 6.01 1.77
C ALA A 37 -4.23 4.60 1.77
N VAL A 38 -4.74 3.72 0.92
CA VAL A 38 -4.28 2.33 0.82
C VAL A 38 -3.84 2.07 -0.60
N TRP A 39 -2.70 1.44 -0.79
CA TRP A 39 -2.28 0.97 -2.10
C TRP A 39 -1.70 -0.42 -1.98
N GLY A 40 -1.77 -1.16 -3.07
CA GLY A 40 -1.28 -2.52 -3.10
C GLY A 40 -1.06 -3.00 -4.51
N ALA A 41 -0.19 -3.99 -4.65
CA ALA A 41 0.10 -4.64 -5.91
C ALA A 41 0.42 -6.11 -5.70
N GLY A 42 0.33 -6.87 -6.79
CA GLY A 42 0.61 -8.29 -6.81
C GLY A 42 0.00 -8.97 -8.02
N VAL A 43 -0.44 -10.22 -7.85
CA VAL A 43 -1.01 -11.03 -8.93
C VAL A 43 -2.28 -11.74 -8.49
N ILE A 44 -3.23 -11.88 -9.41
CA ILE A 44 -4.45 -12.69 -9.22
C ILE A 44 -4.55 -13.77 -10.29
N ALA A 45 -5.22 -14.86 -9.94
CA ALA A 45 -5.63 -15.97 -10.80
C ALA A 45 -4.49 -16.83 -11.39
N ASN A 46 -4.88 -17.94 -12.03
CA ASN A 46 -3.99 -18.95 -12.61
C ASN A 46 -3.09 -18.43 -13.74
N ARG A 47 -3.42 -17.28 -14.36
CA ARG A 47 -2.62 -16.64 -15.42
C ARG A 47 -1.64 -15.59 -14.90
N LYS A 48 -1.44 -15.50 -13.58
CA LYS A 48 -0.56 -14.50 -12.94
C LYS A 48 -0.89 -13.08 -13.40
N THR A 49 -2.19 -12.76 -13.49
CA THR A 49 -2.65 -11.45 -13.96
C THR A 49 -2.19 -10.39 -12.99
N PRO A 50 -1.34 -9.44 -13.40
CA PRO A 50 -0.89 -8.40 -12.49
C PRO A 50 -2.05 -7.55 -12.04
N THR A 51 -2.04 -7.18 -10.77
CA THR A 51 -3.11 -6.43 -10.15
C THR A 51 -2.50 -5.35 -9.27
N ALA A 52 -3.03 -4.15 -9.37
CA ALA A 52 -2.72 -3.06 -8.47
C ALA A 52 -4.00 -2.33 -8.09
N ARG A 53 -4.00 -1.72 -6.92
CA ARG A 53 -5.16 -1.00 -6.42
C ARG A 53 -4.76 0.19 -5.59
N LEU A 54 -5.67 1.15 -5.59
CA LEU A 54 -5.63 2.35 -4.79
C LEU A 54 -6.98 2.47 -4.08
N MET A 55 -6.97 2.79 -2.79
CA MET A 55 -8.17 2.97 -1.99
C MET A 55 -8.06 4.18 -1.08
N GLU A 56 -9.22 4.75 -0.80
CA GLU A 56 -9.44 5.63 0.33
C GLU A 56 -10.36 4.88 1.28
N GLU A 57 -9.86 4.56 2.47
CA GLU A 57 -10.54 3.73 3.46
C GLU A 57 -10.78 4.50 4.76
N ARG A 58 -11.97 4.36 5.33
CA ARG A 58 -12.35 4.93 6.62
C ARG A 58 -12.67 3.83 7.62
N TRP A 59 -12.02 3.88 8.78
CA TRP A 59 -12.26 3.00 9.92
C TRP A 59 -13.14 3.71 10.94
N LEU A 60 -14.33 3.14 11.17
CA LEU A 60 -15.33 3.69 12.09
C LEU A 60 -15.17 3.13 13.52
N PRO A 61 -15.68 3.83 14.55
CA PRO A 61 -15.54 3.39 15.95
C PRO A 61 -16.13 2.01 16.26
N ASP A 62 -17.17 1.61 15.54
CA ASP A 62 -17.91 0.36 15.73
C ASP A 62 -17.29 -0.84 14.98
N GLY A 63 -16.10 -0.69 14.42
CA GLY A 63 -15.45 -1.74 13.63
C GLY A 63 -15.84 -1.74 12.15
N ARG A 64 -16.85 -0.96 11.73
CA ARG A 64 -17.15 -0.82 10.31
C ARG A 64 -15.99 -0.19 9.55
N VAL A 65 -15.89 -0.60 8.30
CA VAL A 65 -14.99 -0.03 7.31
C VAL A 65 -15.82 0.39 6.10
N GLU A 66 -15.47 1.51 5.49
CA GLU A 66 -16.07 1.97 4.24
C GLU A 66 -15.01 2.66 3.40
N GLY A 67 -15.22 2.71 2.09
CA GLY A 67 -14.26 3.38 1.23
C GLY A 67 -14.62 3.32 -0.24
N LEU A 68 -13.65 3.77 -1.04
CA LEU A 68 -13.66 3.67 -2.48
C LEU A 68 -12.38 2.97 -2.92
N ILE A 69 -12.49 2.06 -3.89
CA ILE A 69 -11.37 1.39 -4.54
C ILE A 69 -11.33 1.74 -6.03
N VAL A 70 -10.12 1.92 -6.55
CA VAL A 70 -9.78 1.78 -7.97
C VAL A 70 -8.81 0.62 -8.08
N GLU A 71 -9.12 -0.35 -8.93
CA GLU A 71 -8.31 -1.56 -9.13
C GLU A 71 -8.04 -1.76 -10.62
N ARG A 72 -6.77 -2.00 -10.94
CA ARG A 72 -6.31 -2.46 -12.25
C ARG A 72 -6.05 -3.96 -12.18
N ARG A 73 -6.64 -4.72 -13.10
CA ARG A 73 -6.41 -6.16 -13.30
C ARG A 73 -5.92 -6.35 -14.73
N GLY A 74 -4.60 -6.43 -14.90
CA GLY A 74 -3.95 -6.33 -16.18
C GLY A 74 -4.39 -5.05 -16.91
N GLN A 75 -5.03 -5.23 -18.07
CA GLN A 75 -5.46 -4.12 -18.93
C GLN A 75 -6.78 -3.48 -18.49
N GLY A 76 -7.56 -4.13 -17.61
CA GLY A 76 -8.85 -3.62 -17.16
C GLY A 76 -8.75 -2.74 -15.91
N GLU A 77 -9.54 -1.66 -15.87
CA GLU A 77 -9.78 -0.84 -14.68
C GLU A 77 -11.20 -1.06 -14.16
N ARG A 78 -11.36 -1.07 -12.84
CA ARG A 78 -12.68 -1.01 -12.20
C ARG A 78 -12.63 -0.18 -10.94
N ARG A 79 -13.77 0.42 -10.62
CA ARG A 79 -13.92 1.33 -9.49
C ARG A 79 -15.24 1.05 -8.79
N SER A 80 -15.23 1.07 -7.45
CA SER A 80 -16.46 1.01 -6.69
C SER A 80 -16.30 1.56 -5.27
N ALA A 81 -17.43 1.92 -4.68
CA ALA A 81 -17.52 2.07 -3.24
C ALA A 81 -17.63 0.69 -2.59
N TYR A 82 -17.23 0.58 -1.33
CA TYR A 82 -17.36 -0.63 -0.55
C TYR A 82 -17.66 -0.34 0.91
N THR A 83 -18.21 -1.36 1.57
CA THR A 83 -18.38 -1.41 3.02
C THR A 83 -17.75 -2.69 3.54
N GLY A 84 -17.54 -2.78 4.85
CA GLY A 84 -16.85 -3.90 5.45
C GLY A 84 -16.84 -3.87 6.96
N GLN A 85 -16.16 -4.84 7.53
CA GLN A 85 -15.96 -5.00 8.96
C GLN A 85 -14.49 -5.29 9.24
N ARG A 86 -13.98 -4.74 10.34
CA ARG A 86 -12.67 -5.08 10.89
C ARG A 86 -12.81 -5.74 12.26
N THR A 87 -12.00 -6.77 12.46
CA THR A 87 -11.86 -7.43 13.76
C THR A 87 -10.39 -7.46 14.12
N ILE A 88 -10.04 -7.00 15.33
CA ILE A 88 -8.68 -7.03 15.83
C ILE A 88 -8.47 -8.34 16.58
N GLY A 89 -7.53 -9.15 16.11
CA GLY A 89 -7.14 -10.41 16.71
C GLY A 89 -5.97 -10.25 17.68
N SER A 90 -5.33 -11.38 17.98
CA SER A 90 -4.08 -11.40 18.74
C SER A 90 -2.93 -10.78 17.95
N ASN A 91 -1.83 -10.45 18.63
CA ASN A 91 -0.58 -9.94 18.03
C ASN A 91 -0.72 -8.65 17.21
N CYS A 92 -1.75 -7.86 17.50
CA CYS A 92 -2.03 -6.58 16.85
C CYS A 92 -2.18 -6.71 15.33
N VAL A 93 -2.86 -7.78 14.95
CA VAL A 93 -3.27 -8.06 13.59
C VAL A 93 -4.79 -7.86 13.48
N ALA A 94 -5.22 -7.05 12.52
CA ALA A 94 -6.62 -6.89 12.15
C ALA A 94 -6.96 -7.73 10.93
N VAL A 95 -8.13 -8.36 10.93
CA VAL A 95 -8.75 -8.90 9.73
C VAL A 95 -9.77 -7.90 9.24
N ILE A 96 -9.64 -7.46 8.00
CA ILE A 96 -10.60 -6.58 7.33
C ILE A 96 -11.31 -7.40 6.27
N GLN A 97 -12.64 -7.41 6.31
CA GLN A 97 -13.47 -8.01 5.28
C GLN A 97 -14.27 -6.92 4.58
N ARG A 98 -14.01 -6.71 3.30
CA ARG A 98 -14.70 -5.74 2.44
C ARG A 98 -15.69 -6.46 1.53
N THR A 99 -16.87 -5.87 1.37
CA THR A 99 -17.91 -6.29 0.44
C THR A 99 -17.87 -5.37 -0.77
N LEU A 100 -17.51 -5.93 -1.92
CA LEU A 100 -17.41 -5.24 -3.19
C LEU A 100 -18.45 -5.82 -4.17
N PRO A 101 -18.82 -5.10 -5.24
CA PRO A 101 -19.75 -5.63 -6.25
C PRO A 101 -19.29 -6.92 -6.94
N TRP A 102 -17.99 -7.21 -6.88
CA TRP A 102 -17.36 -8.38 -7.48
C TRP A 102 -16.91 -9.43 -6.45
N GLY A 103 -17.41 -9.34 -5.21
CA GLY A 103 -17.17 -10.33 -4.17
C GLY A 103 -16.54 -9.77 -2.91
N VAL A 104 -16.09 -10.68 -2.05
CA VAL A 104 -15.51 -10.33 -0.75
C VAL A 104 -13.99 -10.27 -0.87
N ASP A 105 -13.40 -9.19 -0.37
CA ASP A 105 -11.94 -9.00 -0.26
C ASP A 105 -11.56 -9.07 1.22
N ARG A 106 -10.55 -9.88 1.56
CA ARG A 106 -10.12 -10.10 2.95
C ARG A 106 -8.63 -9.80 3.10
N SER A 107 -8.31 -8.81 3.92
CA SER A 107 -6.94 -8.46 4.29
C SER A 107 -6.65 -8.91 5.72
N GLU A 108 -5.43 -9.41 5.93
CA GLU A 108 -4.79 -9.48 7.24
C GLU A 108 -3.82 -8.32 7.35
N VAL A 109 -3.94 -7.48 8.38
CA VAL A 109 -3.30 -6.17 8.47
C VAL A 109 -2.57 -6.02 9.79
N VAL A 110 -1.29 -5.67 9.74
CA VAL A 110 -0.50 -5.37 10.93
C VAL A 110 -0.78 -3.94 11.40
N LEU A 111 -0.99 -3.81 12.71
CA LEU A 111 -1.20 -2.54 13.38
C LEU A 111 0.09 -2.08 14.08
N ASP A 112 0.33 -0.76 14.08
CA ASP A 112 1.39 -0.16 14.88
C ASP A 112 1.00 -0.07 16.38
N GLY A 113 1.92 0.42 17.22
CA GLY A 113 1.69 0.61 18.65
C GLY A 113 0.59 1.62 19.01
N ARG A 114 -0.03 2.29 18.02
CA ARG A 114 -1.20 3.18 18.18
C ARG A 114 -2.47 2.57 17.57
N GLY A 115 -2.41 1.34 17.06
CA GLY A 115 -3.54 0.65 16.48
C GLY A 115 -3.85 1.08 15.04
N ARG A 116 -2.89 1.75 14.37
CA ARG A 116 -3.04 2.21 12.99
C ARG A 116 -2.57 1.12 12.03
N PRO A 117 -3.31 0.86 10.93
CA PRO A 117 -2.84 -0.09 9.92
C PRO A 117 -1.56 0.42 9.26
N VAL A 118 -0.65 -0.50 8.95
CA VAL A 118 0.63 -0.19 8.30
C VAL A 118 0.79 -0.97 7.01
N TYR A 119 0.77 -2.29 7.09
CA TYR A 119 0.91 -3.20 5.95
C TYR A 119 0.02 -4.41 6.11
N GLY A 120 -0.35 -5.04 5.00
CA GLY A 120 -1.25 -6.17 5.03
C GLY A 120 -1.10 -7.08 3.82
N LEU A 121 -1.70 -8.26 3.94
CA LEU A 121 -1.70 -9.32 2.94
C LEU A 121 -3.13 -9.71 2.61
N ILE A 122 -3.40 -9.98 1.33
CA ILE A 122 -4.68 -10.55 0.92
C ILE A 122 -4.73 -12.04 1.22
N ARG A 123 -5.85 -12.45 1.83
CA ARG A 123 -6.14 -13.83 2.26
C ARG A 123 -7.06 -14.57 1.29
N ASN A 124 -7.43 -13.96 0.16
CA ASN A 124 -8.28 -14.58 -0.85
C ASN A 124 -7.52 -15.67 -1.63
N THR A 125 -8.17 -16.82 -1.82
CA THR A 125 -7.63 -17.92 -2.64
C THR A 125 -7.29 -17.44 -4.05
N GLY A 126 -6.11 -17.83 -4.54
CA GLY A 126 -5.64 -17.49 -5.89
C GLY A 126 -5.20 -16.04 -6.05
N GLN A 127 -4.94 -15.33 -4.94
CA GLN A 127 -4.46 -13.96 -4.93
C GLN A 127 -3.19 -13.85 -4.10
N VAL A 128 -2.18 -13.18 -4.64
CA VAL A 128 -0.94 -12.83 -3.94
C VAL A 128 -0.76 -11.33 -4.07
N LEU A 129 -1.27 -10.59 -3.08
CA LEU A 129 -1.17 -9.13 -3.03
C LEU A 129 -0.77 -8.68 -1.64
N SER A 130 0.06 -7.64 -1.59
CA SER A 130 0.31 -6.86 -0.38
C SER A 130 -0.39 -5.51 -0.48
N GLU A 131 -0.62 -4.90 0.67
CA GLU A 131 -1.17 -3.57 0.82
C GLU A 131 -0.36 -2.77 1.83
N SER A 132 -0.38 -1.45 1.70
CA SER A 132 0.20 -0.49 2.62
C SER A 132 -0.81 0.61 2.91
N TRP A 133 -0.82 1.10 4.15
CA TRP A 133 -1.73 2.14 4.63
C TRP A 133 -0.93 3.37 5.01
N LEU A 134 -1.50 4.53 4.70
CA LEU A 134 -0.97 5.82 5.10
C LEU A 134 -2.10 6.63 5.76
N PRO A 135 -1.94 7.08 7.03
CA PRO A 135 -2.96 7.88 7.69
C PRO A 135 -3.15 9.22 6.97
N MET A 136 -4.41 9.59 6.80
CA MET A 136 -4.83 10.85 6.21
C MET A 136 -5.51 11.73 7.26
N ALA A 137 -5.31 13.04 7.14
CA ALA A 137 -6.13 14.01 7.85
C ALA A 137 -7.59 13.96 7.38
N THR A 138 -8.50 14.34 8.27
CA THR A 138 -9.93 14.45 8.00
C THR A 138 -10.30 15.69 7.16
N ASP A 139 -9.34 16.61 6.99
CA ASP A 139 -9.54 17.85 6.25
C ASP A 139 -9.65 17.59 4.73
N ARG A 140 -10.32 18.49 4.02
CA ARG A 140 -10.47 18.40 2.56
C ARG A 140 -9.11 18.41 1.86
N CYS A 141 -8.98 17.61 0.82
CA CYS A 141 -7.82 17.70 -0.06
C CYS A 141 -7.92 18.90 -0.99
N ASN A 142 -6.77 19.49 -1.29
CA ASN A 142 -6.61 20.53 -2.28
C ASN A 142 -5.30 20.27 -3.06
N SER A 143 -5.23 20.75 -4.29
CA SER A 143 -4.04 20.59 -5.14
C SER A 143 -2.83 21.37 -4.63
N ALA A 144 -3.07 22.50 -3.94
CA ALA A 144 -2.00 23.31 -3.35
C ALA A 144 -1.18 22.56 -2.29
N ASN A 145 -1.72 21.47 -1.73
CA ASN A 145 -0.99 20.59 -0.84
C ASN A 145 0.21 19.92 -1.52
N LEU A 146 0.22 19.83 -2.85
CA LEU A 146 1.32 19.28 -3.64
C LEU A 146 2.40 20.32 -3.96
N ASN A 147 2.12 21.63 -3.85
CA ASN A 147 3.02 22.70 -4.33
C ASN A 147 4.46 22.59 -3.84
N GLY A 148 5.42 22.68 -4.75
CA GLY A 148 6.86 22.62 -4.47
C GLY A 148 7.55 21.47 -5.22
N LEU A 149 8.79 21.19 -4.79
CA LEU A 149 9.60 20.10 -5.36
C LEU A 149 9.43 18.81 -4.56
N ALA A 150 9.39 17.69 -5.28
CA ALA A 150 9.30 16.35 -4.70
C ALA A 150 9.93 15.30 -5.63
N VAL A 151 10.19 14.13 -5.06
CA VAL A 151 10.57 12.94 -5.82
C VAL A 151 9.45 11.91 -5.66
N SER A 152 8.89 11.45 -6.77
CA SER A 152 7.95 10.33 -6.80
C SER A 152 8.67 9.06 -7.25
N ARG A 153 8.19 7.91 -6.78
CA ARG A 153 8.73 6.60 -7.13
C ARG A 153 7.60 5.69 -7.61
N GLN A 154 7.90 4.96 -8.67
CA GLN A 154 7.00 4.07 -9.36
C GLN A 154 7.63 2.71 -9.54
N VAL A 155 6.86 1.68 -9.26
CA VAL A 155 7.19 0.31 -9.65
C VAL A 155 5.97 -0.32 -10.28
N GLY A 156 6.18 -1.07 -11.36
CA GLY A 156 5.09 -1.57 -12.15
C GLY A 156 5.52 -2.57 -13.19
N LEU A 157 4.64 -2.74 -14.16
CA LEU A 157 4.78 -3.67 -15.27
C LEU A 157 4.29 -3.01 -16.56
N SER A 158 5.02 -3.20 -17.64
CA SER A 158 4.62 -2.83 -19.00
C SER A 158 4.35 -4.08 -19.83
N GLN A 159 3.40 -4.00 -20.75
CA GLN A 159 3.16 -5.01 -21.77
C GLN A 159 4.23 -4.93 -22.85
N VAL A 160 5.03 -5.98 -22.96
CA VAL A 160 6.09 -6.14 -23.95
C VAL A 160 5.94 -7.52 -24.57
N ASN A 161 5.82 -7.60 -25.90
CA ASN A 161 5.69 -8.86 -26.65
C ASN A 161 4.59 -9.81 -26.13
N GLY A 162 3.46 -9.25 -25.68
CA GLY A 162 2.32 -10.01 -25.14
C GLY A 162 2.51 -10.52 -23.70
N GLY A 163 3.61 -10.17 -23.04
CA GLY A 163 3.90 -10.47 -21.64
C GLY A 163 4.03 -9.22 -20.78
N TRP A 164 3.92 -9.37 -19.46
CA TRP A 164 4.18 -8.29 -18.51
C TRP A 164 5.65 -8.31 -18.09
N SER A 165 6.35 -7.20 -18.31
CA SER A 165 7.76 -7.01 -17.94
C SER A 165 7.89 -5.93 -16.87
N PRO A 166 8.73 -6.11 -15.83
CA PRO A 166 8.95 -5.10 -14.80
C PRO A 166 9.40 -3.76 -15.38
N ASN A 167 8.86 -2.68 -14.82
CA ASN A 167 9.31 -1.32 -15.06
C ASN A 167 9.51 -0.59 -13.73
N ALA A 168 10.30 0.47 -13.77
CA ALA A 168 10.46 1.39 -12.67
C ALA A 168 10.65 2.81 -13.19
N VAL A 169 10.08 3.79 -12.49
CA VAL A 169 10.24 5.21 -12.83
C VAL A 169 10.50 5.99 -11.55
N VAL A 170 11.46 6.90 -11.60
CA VAL A 170 11.69 7.90 -10.54
C VAL A 170 11.56 9.26 -11.18
N GLN A 171 10.73 10.13 -10.61
CA GLN A 171 10.48 11.45 -11.17
C GLN A 171 10.87 12.53 -10.19
N ARG A 172 11.58 13.56 -10.67
CA ARG A 172 11.68 14.84 -9.97
C ARG A 172 10.57 15.74 -10.48
N GLU A 173 9.67 16.10 -9.58
CA GLU A 173 8.46 16.86 -9.90
C GLU A 173 8.48 18.25 -9.26
N ARG A 174 8.00 19.24 -10.02
CA ARG A 174 7.68 20.58 -9.53
C ARG A 174 6.18 20.81 -9.70
N TRP A 175 5.49 20.88 -8.58
CA TRP A 175 4.05 21.12 -8.53
C TRP A 175 3.72 22.59 -8.27
N THR A 176 2.77 23.14 -9.03
CA THR A 176 2.21 24.48 -8.83
C THR A 176 0.71 24.47 -9.11
N ASN A 177 -0.10 24.59 -8.06
CA ASN A 177 -1.56 24.70 -8.10
C ASN A 177 -2.25 23.60 -8.93
N GLY A 178 -1.73 22.38 -8.88
CA GLY A 178 -2.25 21.23 -9.63
C GLY A 178 -1.61 21.03 -10.99
N SER A 179 -0.78 21.93 -11.50
CA SER A 179 0.11 21.67 -12.62
C SER A 179 1.41 21.01 -12.14
N VAL A 180 1.98 20.14 -12.95
CA VAL A 180 3.26 19.48 -12.69
C VAL A 180 4.18 19.61 -13.90
N GLU A 181 5.46 19.81 -13.64
CA GLU A 181 6.55 19.71 -14.62
C GLU A 181 7.66 18.89 -13.99
N GLY A 182 8.33 18.05 -14.77
CA GLY A 182 9.33 17.17 -14.20
C GLY A 182 10.30 16.56 -15.20
N ILE A 183 11.20 15.75 -14.65
CA ILE A 183 12.07 14.84 -15.39
C ILE A 183 11.82 13.44 -14.83
N ALA A 184 11.55 12.48 -15.71
CA ALA A 184 11.38 11.08 -15.38
C ALA A 184 12.63 10.30 -15.78
N LEU A 185 13.16 9.51 -14.85
CA LEU A 185 14.16 8.47 -15.12
C LEU A 185 13.44 7.13 -15.10
N SER A 186 13.41 6.45 -16.24
CA SER A 186 12.65 5.23 -16.43
C SER A 186 13.57 4.07 -16.78
N SER A 187 13.23 2.88 -16.30
CA SER A 187 13.87 1.62 -16.67
C SER A 187 12.80 0.67 -17.20
N TYR A 188 12.92 0.27 -18.47
CA TYR A 188 12.02 -0.66 -19.14
C TYR A 188 12.82 -1.84 -19.71
N GLY A 189 12.73 -3.03 -19.10
CA GLY A 189 13.30 -4.24 -19.70
C GLY A 189 14.81 -4.22 -20.02
N GLY A 190 15.59 -3.31 -19.41
CA GLY A 190 17.03 -3.11 -19.68
C GLY A 190 17.38 -1.76 -20.31
N ASP A 191 16.40 -1.07 -20.91
CA ASP A 191 16.58 0.27 -21.47
C ASP A 191 16.35 1.33 -20.39
N ASN A 192 17.20 2.37 -20.39
CA ASN A 192 17.05 3.53 -19.52
C ASN A 192 16.71 4.76 -20.35
N GLU A 193 15.74 5.53 -19.86
CA GLU A 193 15.27 6.74 -20.52
C GLU A 193 15.20 7.90 -19.53
N SER A 194 15.58 9.09 -20.00
CA SER A 194 15.41 10.35 -19.26
C SER A 194 14.62 11.32 -20.11
N VAL A 195 13.40 11.64 -19.68
CA VAL A 195 12.48 12.52 -20.43
C VAL A 195 11.94 13.63 -19.56
N SER A 196 11.84 14.83 -20.14
CA SER A 196 11.07 15.91 -19.54
C SER A 196 9.58 15.72 -19.81
N TYR A 197 8.73 16.16 -18.90
CA TYR A 197 7.28 16.08 -19.07
C TYR A 197 6.56 17.21 -18.33
N SER A 198 5.30 17.42 -18.70
CA SER A 198 4.38 18.33 -18.01
C SER A 198 3.01 17.69 -17.87
N GLY A 199 2.19 18.17 -16.94
CA GLY A 199 0.89 17.58 -16.68
C GLY A 199 0.02 18.39 -15.74
N ALA A 200 -1.16 17.86 -15.45
CA ALA A 200 -2.11 18.48 -14.55
C ALA A 200 -2.96 17.47 -13.77
N LEU A 201 -3.28 17.84 -12.54
CA LEU A 201 -4.21 17.18 -11.64
C LEU A 201 -5.60 17.81 -11.75
N SER A 202 -6.59 16.97 -12.05
CA SER A 202 -8.02 17.30 -11.96
C SER A 202 -8.63 16.64 -10.73
N LEU A 203 -8.96 17.41 -9.69
CA LEU A 203 -9.59 16.91 -8.47
C LEU A 203 -11.11 16.82 -8.61
N SER A 204 -11.68 15.71 -8.11
CA SER A 204 -13.11 15.58 -7.95
C SER A 204 -13.60 16.53 -6.84
N PRO A 205 -14.74 17.23 -7.04
CA PRO A 205 -15.24 18.18 -6.05
C PRO A 205 -15.41 17.55 -4.67
N LYS A 206 -14.93 18.24 -3.62
CA LYS A 206 -15.02 17.82 -2.21
C LYS A 206 -14.43 16.43 -1.92
N SER A 207 -13.49 15.96 -2.76
CA SER A 207 -12.87 14.64 -2.65
C SER A 207 -11.34 14.74 -2.60
N CYS A 208 -10.68 13.66 -2.19
CA CYS A 208 -9.24 13.49 -2.37
C CYS A 208 -8.89 12.73 -3.64
N TRP A 209 -9.89 12.23 -4.35
CA TRP A 209 -9.71 11.57 -5.64
C TRP A 209 -9.59 12.57 -6.79
N GLY A 210 -8.73 12.24 -7.73
CA GLY A 210 -8.57 12.97 -8.98
C GLY A 210 -7.95 12.10 -10.06
N THR A 211 -7.64 12.75 -11.17
CA THR A 211 -6.85 12.16 -12.26
C THR A 211 -5.66 13.05 -12.55
N ILE A 212 -4.54 12.44 -12.89
CA ILE A 212 -3.37 13.14 -13.41
C ILE A 212 -3.20 12.73 -14.86
N GLN A 213 -2.95 13.70 -15.73
CA GLN A 213 -2.53 13.47 -17.10
C GLN A 213 -1.18 14.14 -17.29
N GLU A 214 -0.21 13.39 -17.79
CA GLU A 214 1.14 13.86 -18.08
C GLU A 214 1.44 13.63 -19.57
N THR A 215 2.18 14.55 -20.18
CA THR A 215 2.67 14.46 -21.55
C THR A 215 4.16 14.70 -21.54
N ASP A 216 4.91 13.74 -22.08
CA ASP A 216 6.37 13.85 -22.20
C ASP A 216 6.78 14.70 -23.42
N GLN A 217 8.08 14.97 -23.51
CA GLN A 217 8.68 15.74 -24.61
C GLN A 217 8.52 15.09 -26.00
N SER A 218 8.20 13.79 -26.08
CA SER A 218 7.89 13.09 -27.33
C SER A 218 6.42 13.19 -27.73
N GLY A 219 5.57 13.77 -26.86
CA GLY A 219 4.13 13.87 -27.04
C GLY A 219 3.36 12.65 -26.54
N ARG A 220 4.01 11.67 -25.89
CA ARG A 220 3.32 10.52 -25.32
C ARG A 220 2.59 10.97 -24.05
N THR A 221 1.33 10.55 -23.96
CA THR A 221 0.46 10.87 -22.83
C THR A 221 0.33 9.67 -21.90
N TYR A 222 0.39 9.95 -20.60
CA TYR A 222 0.23 8.99 -19.51
C TYR A 222 -0.93 9.42 -18.62
N ASN A 223 -1.76 8.46 -18.22
CA ASN A 223 -2.99 8.73 -17.49
C ASN A 223 -2.99 8.00 -16.16
N TYR A 224 -3.34 8.71 -15.09
CA TYR A 224 -3.31 8.17 -13.73
C TYR A 224 -4.59 8.46 -12.97
N SER A 225 -5.05 7.49 -12.19
CA SER A 225 -5.98 7.70 -11.09
C SER A 225 -5.17 8.12 -9.88
N ALA A 226 -5.54 9.21 -9.22
CA ALA A 226 -4.78 9.80 -8.12
C ALA A 226 -5.61 9.93 -6.84
N LEU A 227 -4.97 9.68 -5.70
CA LEU A 227 -5.49 9.93 -4.37
C LEU A 227 -4.54 10.85 -3.62
N ILE A 228 -4.99 12.07 -3.35
CA ILE A 228 -4.22 13.04 -2.59
C ILE A 228 -4.19 12.63 -1.12
N VAL A 229 -2.98 12.52 -0.58
CA VAL A 229 -2.73 12.26 0.83
C VAL A 229 -2.54 13.61 1.51
N ASN A 230 -3.58 14.04 2.22
CA ASN A 230 -3.54 15.26 3.02
C ASN A 230 -3.04 14.93 4.43
N GLY A 231 -1.80 15.28 4.74
CA GLY A 231 -1.23 15.22 6.07
C GLY A 231 -0.94 16.60 6.64
N ARG A 232 -1.01 16.76 7.96
CA ARG A 232 -0.39 17.92 8.63
C ARG A 232 1.08 17.60 8.82
N ARG A 233 1.97 18.57 8.55
CA ARG A 233 3.44 18.44 8.65
C ARG A 233 3.95 17.84 9.98
N SER A 234 3.16 17.93 11.06
CA SER A 234 3.48 17.35 12.37
C SER A 234 2.68 16.10 12.76
N LYS A 235 1.73 15.63 11.92
CA LYS A 235 0.78 14.55 12.26
C LYS A 235 0.52 13.52 11.14
N GLY A 236 1.05 13.68 9.93
CA GLY A 236 0.88 12.69 8.86
C GLY A 236 1.57 13.06 7.55
N ALA A 237 1.70 12.08 6.66
CA ALA A 237 2.36 12.22 5.36
C ALA A 237 1.56 13.10 4.40
N ARG A 238 2.26 13.88 3.56
CA ARG A 238 1.66 14.68 2.49
C ARG A 238 2.04 14.11 1.14
N GLY A 239 1.22 14.32 0.12
CA GLY A 239 1.56 13.97 -1.26
C GLY A 239 0.40 13.31 -1.96
N TYR A 240 0.69 12.29 -2.77
CA TYR A 240 -0.35 11.53 -3.47
C TYR A 240 0.11 10.12 -3.80
N LEU A 241 -0.88 9.24 -3.90
CA LEU A 241 -0.73 7.91 -4.47
C LEU A 241 -1.37 7.93 -5.85
N TYR A 242 -0.88 7.09 -6.75
CA TYR A 242 -1.48 6.98 -8.07
C TYR A 242 -1.38 5.59 -8.66
N LEU A 243 -2.31 5.31 -9.56
CA LEU A 243 -2.43 4.07 -10.30
C LEU A 243 -2.55 4.42 -11.78
N GLN A 244 -1.64 3.92 -12.60
CA GLN A 244 -1.67 4.13 -14.04
C GLN A 244 -2.92 3.51 -14.66
N ARG A 245 -3.49 4.19 -15.66
CA ARG A 245 -4.76 3.87 -16.34
C ARG A 245 -4.56 3.39 -17.77
N ASP A 246 -3.37 3.58 -18.32
CA ASP A 246 -3.02 3.13 -19.67
C ASP A 246 -3.08 1.59 -19.73
N PRO A 247 -3.81 0.97 -20.70
CA PRO A 247 -4.04 -0.47 -20.68
C PRO A 247 -2.76 -1.33 -20.71
N ALA A 248 -1.74 -0.85 -21.42
CA ALA A 248 -0.46 -1.53 -21.58
C ALA A 248 0.47 -1.40 -20.36
N ASP A 249 0.15 -0.52 -19.41
CA ASP A 249 1.02 -0.23 -18.27
C ASP A 249 0.24 -0.36 -16.95
N LEU A 250 0.82 -1.05 -15.98
CA LEU A 250 0.26 -1.24 -14.66
C LEU A 250 1.31 -0.85 -13.63
N THR A 251 1.20 0.39 -13.18
CA THR A 251 2.17 1.01 -12.28
C THR A 251 1.44 1.61 -11.10
N VAL A 252 1.93 1.30 -9.90
CA VAL A 252 1.50 1.98 -8.67
C VAL A 252 2.66 2.84 -8.21
N GLY A 253 2.36 4.12 -8.02
CA GLY A 253 3.35 5.11 -7.62
C GLY A 253 2.91 5.82 -6.36
N TRP A 254 3.91 6.31 -5.64
CA TRP A 254 3.66 7.20 -4.52
C TRP A 254 4.64 8.35 -4.54
N LEU A 255 4.12 9.50 -4.13
CA LEU A 255 4.87 10.65 -3.71
C LEU A 255 4.49 10.90 -2.26
N VAL A 256 5.47 10.72 -1.37
CA VAL A 256 5.33 11.10 0.03
C VAL A 256 6.34 12.21 0.31
N ARG A 257 5.82 13.31 0.84
CA ARG A 257 6.53 14.46 1.36
C ARG A 257 6.43 14.41 2.88
N ASP A 258 7.59 14.47 3.52
CA ASP A 258 7.73 14.65 4.96
C ASP A 258 7.42 16.12 5.36
#